data_AF-A0AA97JUW3-F1
#
_entry.id   AF-A0AA97JUW3-F1
#
_cell.length_a   1.000
_cell.length_b   1.000
_cell.length_c   1.000
_cell.angle_alpha   90.00
_cell.angle_beta   90.00
_cell.angle_gamma   90.00
#
_symmetry.space_group_name_H-M   'P 1'
#
loop_
_entity.id
_entity.type
_entity.pdbx_description
1 polymer ?
#
loop_
_entity_poly.entity_id
_entity_poly.type
_entity_poly.pdbx_seq_one_letter_code
_entity_poly.pdbx_strand_id
1 'polypeptide(L)'
;MNIVMGKQRLCICLVILFFGEVSLQRCTNLRLQLSAINKNNLELLKNKMRTNLPLQCLSDMRDFIATQDTLRKIQTSLEENPKVAIHEIFQQIVQIFNQNLTETAWDENSMAVLQTGLHQQIQHLRTCLSAEMENGIPSPRSQNVQLTRLRVKRYFQSVDNFLREKQHSLCAWEIVQMEVKQCLLLVDRLANRIPN
;
A
#
# COMPACT_ATOMS: atom_id res chain seq x y z
N MET A 1 -27.85 43.24 5.07
CA MET A 1 -27.80 41.90 4.44
C MET A 1 -26.51 41.66 3.63
N ASN A 2 -26.05 42.62 2.80
CA ASN A 2 -24.83 42.48 1.97
C ASN A 2 -23.51 42.34 2.75
N ILE A 3 -23.39 42.96 3.92
CA ILE A 3 -22.17 42.92 4.75
C ILE A 3 -21.99 41.56 5.45
N VAL A 4 -23.08 40.93 5.88
CA VAL A 4 -23.08 39.60 6.50
C VAL A 4 -22.76 38.52 5.46
N MET A 5 -23.34 38.64 4.26
CA MET A 5 -23.02 37.80 3.10
C MET A 5 -21.55 37.92 2.67
N GLY A 6 -20.98 39.13 2.71
CA GLY A 6 -19.57 39.38 2.41
C GLY A 6 -18.61 38.77 3.44
N LYS A 7 -18.91 38.89 4.74
CA LYS A 7 -18.14 38.24 5.82
C LYS A 7 -18.20 36.72 5.73
N GLN A 8 -19.37 36.14 5.45
CA GLN A 8 -19.53 34.70 5.35
C GLN A 8 -18.79 34.12 4.16
N ARG A 9 -18.83 34.79 3.00
CA ARG A 9 -18.02 34.44 1.83
C ARG A 9 -16.53 34.54 2.10
N LEU A 10 -16.08 35.59 2.79
CA LEU A 10 -14.68 35.76 3.19
C LEU A 10 -14.20 34.63 4.12
N CYS A 11 -15.00 34.26 5.12
CA CYS A 11 -14.70 33.13 6.01
C CYS A 11 -14.61 31.81 5.25
N ILE A 12 -15.54 31.55 4.32
CA ILE A 12 -15.51 30.35 3.48
C ILE A 12 -14.24 30.31 2.62
N CYS A 13 -13.86 31.44 2.00
CA CYS A 13 -12.62 31.53 1.22
C CYS A 13 -11.36 31.32 2.07
N LEU A 14 -11.28 31.93 3.26
CA LEU A 14 -10.15 31.75 4.18
C LEU A 14 -10.03 30.30 4.66
N VAL A 15 -11.16 29.65 4.93
CA VAL A 15 -11.21 28.24 5.33
C VAL A 15 -10.73 27.34 4.18
N ILE A 16 -11.18 27.58 2.94
CA ILE A 16 -10.74 26.83 1.76
C ILE A 16 -9.24 27.01 1.49
N LEU A 17 -8.72 28.24 1.62
CA LEU A 17 -7.30 28.53 1.45
C LEU A 17 -6.44 27.84 2.51
N PHE A 18 -6.85 27.89 3.79
CA PHE A 18 -6.17 27.19 4.88
C PHE A 18 -6.18 25.66 4.69
N PHE A 19 -7.32 25.06 4.30
CA PHE A 19 -7.39 23.62 4.07
C PHE A 19 -6.63 23.18 2.81
N GLY A 20 -6.56 24.04 1.79
CA GLY A 20 -5.74 23.84 0.60
C GLY A 20 -4.24 23.85 0.92
N GLU A 21 -3.76 24.85 1.67
CA GLU A 21 -2.36 24.95 2.09
C GLU A 21 -1.94 23.79 3.02
N VAL A 22 -2.79 23.42 3.99
CA VAL A 22 -2.51 22.29 4.91
C VAL A 22 -2.44 20.96 4.15
N SER A 23 -3.29 20.75 3.13
CA SER A 23 -3.30 19.52 2.34
C SER A 23 -2.10 19.44 1.38
N LEU A 24 -1.70 20.57 0.79
CA LEU A 24 -0.54 20.66 -0.11
C LEU A 24 0.78 20.43 0.66
N GLN A 25 0.92 21.05 1.85
CA GLN A 25 2.08 20.87 2.74
C GLN A 25 2.24 19.43 3.20
N ARG A 26 1.14 18.68 3.36
CA ARG A 26 1.16 17.27 3.74
C ARG A 26 1.81 16.42 2.66
N CYS A 27 1.58 16.73 1.38
CA CYS A 27 2.03 15.91 0.27
C CYS A 27 3.47 16.17 -0.17
N THR A 28 4.06 17.31 0.19
CA THR A 28 5.48 17.64 -0.05
C THR A 28 6.43 16.66 0.64
N ASN A 29 6.06 16.11 1.80
CA ASN A 29 6.91 15.17 2.52
C ASN A 29 6.52 13.71 2.33
N LEU A 30 5.68 13.40 1.33
CA LEU A 30 5.11 12.07 1.12
C LEU A 30 6.20 10.99 1.00
N ARG A 31 7.28 11.26 0.27
CA ARG A 31 8.39 10.31 0.11
C ARG A 31 9.08 9.99 1.44
N LEU A 32 9.38 11.01 2.23
CA LEU A 32 10.04 10.83 3.54
C LEU A 32 9.15 10.05 4.51
N GLN A 33 7.86 10.35 4.53
CA GLN A 33 6.90 9.62 5.38
C GLN A 33 6.74 8.16 4.94
N LEU A 34 6.60 7.90 3.64
CA LEU A 34 6.54 6.54 3.11
C LEU A 34 7.77 5.73 3.49
N SER A 35 8.96 6.28 3.30
CA SER A 35 10.21 5.58 3.62
C SER A 35 10.33 5.30 5.12
N ALA A 36 10.03 6.27 5.98
CA ALA A 36 10.12 6.08 7.43
C ALA A 36 9.14 5.01 7.95
N ILE A 37 7.88 5.06 7.51
CA ILE A 37 6.87 4.10 7.97
C ILE A 37 7.10 2.72 7.35
N ASN A 38 7.51 2.65 6.09
CA ASN A 38 7.81 1.38 5.44
C ASN A 38 9.02 0.67 6.08
N LYS A 39 10.04 1.43 6.50
CA LYS A 39 11.14 0.91 7.32
C LYS A 39 10.65 0.30 8.63
N ASN A 40 9.77 0.99 9.36
CA ASN A 40 9.20 0.47 10.60
C ASN A 40 8.39 -0.83 10.36
N ASN A 41 7.62 -0.88 9.28
CA ASN A 41 6.86 -2.08 8.89
C ASN A 41 7.78 -3.27 8.58
N LEU A 42 8.89 -3.04 7.87
CA LEU A 42 9.90 -4.05 7.59
C LEU A 42 10.58 -4.55 8.88
N GLU A 43 10.93 -3.65 9.80
CA GLU A 43 11.51 -4.01 11.10
C GLU A 43 10.55 -4.84 11.94
N LEU A 44 9.26 -4.47 11.97
CA LEU A 44 8.21 -5.21 12.66
C LEU A 44 8.04 -6.63 12.10
N LEU A 45 7.97 -6.75 10.78
CA LEU A 45 7.92 -8.05 10.08
C LEU A 45 9.19 -8.88 10.28
N LYS A 46 10.36 -8.26 10.47
CA LYS A 46 11.62 -8.99 10.70
C LYS A 46 11.73 -9.49 12.14
N ASN A 47 11.37 -8.64 13.11
CA ASN A 47 11.70 -8.85 14.52
C ASN A 47 10.57 -9.50 15.32
N LYS A 48 9.31 -9.26 14.94
CA LYS A 48 8.12 -9.69 15.71
C LYS A 48 7.26 -10.71 15.00
N MET A 49 7.46 -10.86 13.69
CA MET A 49 6.81 -11.89 12.89
C MET A 49 7.92 -12.65 12.15
N ARG A 50 8.80 -13.32 12.88
CA ARG A 50 9.93 -13.99 12.23
C ARG A 50 9.42 -15.15 11.40
N THR A 51 9.73 -15.13 10.10
CA THR A 51 9.43 -16.26 9.21
C THR A 51 10.38 -17.40 9.58
N ASN A 52 9.81 -18.55 9.95
CA ASN A 52 10.54 -19.77 10.20
C ASN A 52 9.97 -20.84 9.27
N LEU A 53 10.31 -20.76 7.98
CA LEU A 53 9.77 -21.67 6.97
C LEU A 53 10.20 -23.12 7.28
N PRO A 54 9.28 -23.99 7.74
CA PRO A 54 9.57 -25.40 7.98
C PRO A 54 9.99 -26.10 6.69
N LEU A 55 10.81 -27.14 6.78
CA LEU A 55 11.26 -27.91 5.61
C LEU A 55 10.06 -28.49 4.82
N GLN A 56 8.98 -28.87 5.50
CA GLN A 56 7.77 -29.35 4.82
C GLN A 56 7.11 -28.30 3.90
N CYS A 57 7.36 -27.01 4.13
CA CYS A 57 6.78 -25.93 3.33
C CYS A 57 7.58 -25.60 2.07
N LEU A 58 8.73 -26.25 1.83
CA LEU A 58 9.56 -25.99 0.65
C LEU A 58 8.86 -26.36 -0.67
N SER A 59 7.99 -27.40 -0.66
CA SER A 59 7.20 -27.74 -1.86
C SER A 59 6.21 -26.63 -2.20
N ASP A 60 5.47 -26.14 -1.20
CA ASP A 60 4.51 -25.04 -1.38
C ASP A 60 5.20 -23.75 -1.82
N MET A 61 6.40 -23.49 -1.30
CA MET A 61 7.21 -22.34 -1.71
C MET A 61 7.60 -22.44 -3.20
N ARG A 62 8.01 -23.62 -3.65
CA ARG A 62 8.33 -23.84 -5.07
C ARG A 62 7.10 -23.66 -5.96
N ASP A 63 5.96 -24.21 -5.56
CA ASP A 63 4.71 -24.07 -6.31
C ASP A 63 4.30 -22.59 -6.41
N PHE A 64 4.40 -21.85 -5.30
CA PHE A 64 4.13 -20.42 -5.28
C PHE A 64 5.08 -19.63 -6.18
N ILE A 65 6.39 -19.84 -6.07
CA ILE A 65 7.39 -19.15 -6.91
C ILE A 65 7.14 -19.41 -8.39
N ALA A 66 6.71 -20.62 -8.78
CA ALA A 66 6.38 -20.93 -10.17
C ALA A 66 5.20 -20.06 -10.69
N THR A 67 4.29 -19.63 -9.81
CA THR A 67 3.19 -18.71 -10.13
C THR A 67 3.60 -17.23 -10.09
N GLN A 68 4.69 -16.88 -9.40
CA GLN A 68 5.16 -15.50 -9.15
C GLN A 68 5.83 -14.80 -10.33
N ASP A 69 5.88 -15.42 -11.50
CA ASP A 69 6.40 -14.83 -12.74
C ASP A 69 5.77 -13.44 -13.03
N THR A 70 4.63 -13.16 -12.39
CA THR A 70 3.93 -11.87 -12.35
C THR A 70 4.65 -10.76 -11.55
N LEU A 71 5.26 -10.99 -10.39
CA LEU A 71 5.83 -9.90 -9.56
C LEU A 71 6.99 -9.20 -10.30
N ARG A 72 7.90 -9.98 -10.90
CA ARG A 72 9.02 -9.44 -11.69
C ARG A 72 8.54 -8.66 -12.92
N LYS A 73 7.45 -9.11 -13.56
CA LYS A 73 6.79 -8.41 -14.69
C LYS A 73 6.00 -7.17 -14.24
N ILE A 74 5.53 -7.17 -12.99
CA ILE A 74 4.85 -6.02 -12.36
C ILE A 74 5.88 -4.95 -12.01
N GLN A 75 7.04 -5.30 -11.45
CA GLN A 75 8.09 -4.34 -11.10
C GLN A 75 8.50 -3.44 -12.28
N THR A 76 8.64 -4.01 -13.48
CA THR A 76 8.98 -3.27 -14.71
C THR A 76 7.81 -2.54 -15.35
N SER A 77 6.56 -2.75 -14.91
CA SER A 77 5.36 -2.15 -15.48
C SER A 77 4.60 -1.22 -14.53
N LEU A 78 5.01 -1.15 -13.26
CA LEU A 78 4.52 -0.16 -12.28
C LEU A 78 5.23 1.20 -12.39
N GLU A 79 6.07 1.39 -13.41
CA GLU A 79 6.94 2.58 -13.53
C GLU A 79 6.17 3.88 -13.74
N GLU A 80 4.97 3.81 -14.31
CA GLU A 80 4.25 5.02 -14.74
C GLU A 80 3.57 5.78 -13.59
N ASN A 81 3.15 5.11 -12.52
CA ASN A 81 2.39 5.75 -11.42
C ASN A 81 2.77 5.17 -10.03
N PRO A 82 3.95 5.51 -9.48
CA PRO A 82 4.45 4.94 -8.23
C PRO A 82 3.51 5.18 -7.03
N LYS A 83 2.91 6.39 -6.90
CA LYS A 83 1.96 6.69 -5.81
C LYS A 83 0.74 5.78 -5.83
N VAL A 84 0.19 5.52 -7.03
CA VAL A 84 -0.98 4.65 -7.21
C VAL A 84 -0.61 3.19 -6.95
N ALA A 85 0.54 2.74 -7.45
CA ALA A 85 1.04 1.41 -7.21
C ALA A 85 1.21 1.13 -5.70
N ILE A 86 1.88 2.03 -4.99
CA ILE A 86 2.09 1.90 -3.53
C ILE A 86 0.75 1.92 -2.78
N HIS A 87 -0.16 2.83 -3.14
CA HIS A 87 -1.49 2.90 -2.53
C HIS A 87 -2.24 1.57 -2.69
N GLU A 88 -2.26 1.00 -3.90
CA GLU A 88 -2.91 -0.28 -4.14
C GLU A 88 -2.19 -1.44 -3.43
N ILE A 89 -0.85 -1.49 -3.43
CA ILE A 89 -0.09 -2.52 -2.70
C ILE A 89 -0.46 -2.53 -1.21
N PHE A 90 -0.50 -1.37 -0.57
CA PHE A 90 -0.90 -1.29 0.85
C PHE A 90 -2.34 -1.73 1.07
N GLN A 91 -3.28 -1.35 0.19
CA GLN A 91 -4.65 -1.82 0.28
C GLN A 91 -4.74 -3.35 0.20
N GLN A 92 -4.03 -3.95 -0.74
CA GLN A 92 -4.04 -5.40 -0.93
C GLN A 92 -3.38 -6.15 0.25
N ILE A 93 -2.29 -5.62 0.83
CA ILE A 93 -1.67 -6.19 2.03
C ILE A 93 -2.66 -6.18 3.21
N VAL A 94 -3.34 -5.05 3.45
CA VAL A 94 -4.36 -4.96 4.50
C VAL A 94 -5.48 -5.97 4.26
N GLN A 95 -5.93 -6.12 3.02
CA GLN A 95 -6.97 -7.10 2.67
C GLN A 95 -6.55 -8.54 2.97
N ILE A 96 -5.29 -8.90 2.68
CA ILE A 96 -4.72 -10.21 3.03
C ILE A 96 -4.74 -10.42 4.55
N PHE A 97 -4.27 -9.44 5.32
CA PHE A 97 -4.21 -9.58 6.79
C PHE A 97 -5.57 -9.49 7.48
N ASN A 98 -6.64 -9.17 6.76
CA ASN A 98 -8.01 -9.25 7.28
C ASN A 98 -8.65 -10.63 7.08
N GLN A 99 -7.93 -11.59 6.50
CA GLN A 99 -8.41 -12.96 6.31
C GLN A 99 -8.19 -13.81 7.57
N ASN A 100 -8.43 -15.12 7.47
CA ASN A 100 -8.25 -16.04 8.58
C ASN A 100 -6.77 -16.27 8.90
N LEU A 101 -6.31 -15.71 10.03
CA LEU A 101 -4.92 -15.80 10.53
C LEU A 101 -4.74 -16.84 11.65
N THR A 102 -5.72 -17.72 11.90
CA THR A 102 -5.71 -18.68 13.03
C THR A 102 -4.49 -19.59 13.07
N GLU A 103 -3.96 -19.98 11.91
CA GLU A 103 -2.78 -20.84 11.78
C GLU A 103 -1.44 -20.08 11.89
N THR A 104 -1.48 -18.75 12.09
CA THR A 104 -0.27 -17.93 12.19
C THR A 104 0.24 -17.84 13.64
N ALA A 105 1.56 -17.88 13.81
CA ALA A 105 2.20 -17.59 15.10
C ALA A 105 2.52 -16.09 15.28
N TRP A 106 1.81 -15.20 14.59
CA TRP A 106 2.12 -13.78 14.57
C TRP A 106 1.59 -13.06 15.82
N ASP A 107 2.41 -12.17 16.39
CA ASP A 107 2.03 -11.37 17.55
C ASP A 107 0.89 -10.40 17.20
N GLU A 108 -0.28 -10.57 17.83
CA GLU A 108 -1.50 -9.80 17.55
C GLU A 108 -1.30 -8.29 17.67
N ASN A 109 -0.56 -7.85 18.68
CA ASN A 109 -0.26 -6.43 18.87
C ASN A 109 0.60 -5.89 17.72
N SER A 110 1.62 -6.64 17.30
CA SER A 110 2.44 -6.30 16.14
C SER A 110 1.61 -6.26 14.85
N MET A 111 0.64 -7.16 14.69
CA MET A 111 -0.29 -7.11 13.54
C MET A 111 -1.15 -5.85 13.56
N ALA A 112 -1.72 -5.50 14.71
CA ALA A 112 -2.52 -4.30 14.86
C ALA A 112 -1.70 -3.03 14.56
N VAL A 113 -0.45 -2.96 15.03
CA VAL A 113 0.47 -1.86 14.74
C VAL A 113 0.77 -1.78 13.24
N LEU A 114 1.06 -2.92 12.59
CA LEU A 114 1.32 -2.98 11.15
C LEU A 114 0.12 -2.50 10.34
N GLN A 115 -1.07 -3.03 10.62
CA GLN A 115 -2.31 -2.66 9.93
C GLN A 115 -2.65 -1.18 10.15
N THR A 116 -2.47 -0.66 11.36
CA THR A 116 -2.68 0.75 11.67
C THR A 116 -1.73 1.65 10.87
N GLY A 117 -0.43 1.31 10.83
CA GLY A 117 0.56 2.04 10.05
C GLY A 117 0.25 2.03 8.55
N LEU A 118 -0.13 0.87 8.00
CA LEU A 118 -0.56 0.74 6.60
C LEU A 118 -1.82 1.57 6.31
N HIS A 119 -2.82 1.53 7.19
CA HIS A 119 -4.03 2.34 7.05
C HIS A 119 -3.72 3.83 7.01
N GLN A 120 -2.87 4.32 7.92
CA GLN A 120 -2.45 5.73 7.93
C GLN A 120 -1.80 6.13 6.60
N GLN A 121 -0.93 5.27 6.04
CA GLN A 121 -0.29 5.52 4.75
C GLN A 121 -1.27 5.52 3.58
N ILE A 122 -2.25 4.61 3.57
CA ILE A 122 -3.32 4.59 2.56
C ILE A 122 -4.12 5.90 2.60
N GLN A 123 -4.51 6.37 3.79
CA GLN A 123 -5.24 7.62 3.95
C GLN A 123 -4.43 8.81 3.41
N HIS A 124 -3.16 8.88 3.77
CA HIS A 124 -2.27 9.97 3.36
C HIS A 124 -2.07 9.99 1.83
N LEU A 125 -1.76 8.83 1.22
CA LEU A 125 -1.63 8.68 -0.22
C LEU A 125 -2.92 9.05 -0.96
N ARG A 126 -4.08 8.65 -0.44
CA ARG A 126 -5.37 9.01 -1.03
C ARG A 126 -5.57 10.52 -1.06
N THR A 127 -5.30 11.22 0.04
CA THR A 127 -5.40 12.70 0.08
C THR A 127 -4.51 13.33 -0.99
N CYS A 128 -3.27 12.87 -1.14
CA CYS A 128 -2.35 13.40 -2.15
C CYS A 128 -2.78 13.11 -3.58
N LEU A 129 -3.25 11.89 -3.86
CA LEU A 129 -3.76 11.52 -5.18
C LEU A 129 -5.04 12.31 -5.55
N SER A 130 -5.92 12.57 -4.58
CA SER A 130 -7.13 13.39 -4.79
C SER A 130 -6.78 14.86 -5.09
N ALA A 131 -5.84 15.45 -4.35
CA ALA A 131 -5.40 16.83 -4.59
C ALA A 131 -4.77 16.99 -5.99
N GLU A 132 -4.01 16.00 -6.47
CA GLU A 132 -3.45 16.01 -7.83
C GLU A 132 -4.54 15.95 -8.93
N MET A 133 -5.67 15.29 -8.66
CA MET A 133 -6.79 15.16 -9.58
C MET A 133 -7.64 16.43 -9.66
N GLU A 134 -7.82 17.15 -8.55
CA GLU A 134 -8.56 18.42 -8.48
C GLU A 134 -7.81 19.59 -9.14
N ASN A 135 -6.47 19.56 -9.15
CA ASN A 135 -5.62 20.59 -9.74
C ASN A 135 -5.54 20.55 -11.30
N GLY A 136 -6.46 19.85 -11.96
CA GLY A 136 -6.72 20.06 -13.39
C GLY A 136 -5.69 19.44 -14.35
N ILE A 137 -5.36 18.16 -14.20
CA ILE A 137 -4.73 17.38 -15.28
C ILE A 137 -5.77 16.42 -15.87
N PRO A 138 -6.60 16.85 -16.83
CA PRO A 138 -7.42 15.91 -17.60
C PRO A 138 -6.46 15.11 -18.49
N SER A 139 -6.29 13.82 -18.24
CA SER A 139 -5.25 13.07 -18.95
C SER A 139 -5.57 11.58 -19.14
N PRO A 140 -5.07 10.99 -20.26
CA PRO A 140 -4.85 9.55 -20.45
C PRO A 140 -4.24 8.81 -19.24
N ARG A 141 -3.67 9.55 -18.27
CA ARG A 141 -3.30 9.09 -16.93
C ARG A 141 -4.41 8.30 -16.23
N SER A 142 -5.70 8.56 -16.45
CA SER A 142 -6.76 7.75 -15.81
C SER A 142 -6.69 6.28 -16.24
N GLN A 143 -6.40 6.00 -17.51
CA GLN A 143 -6.26 4.64 -18.03
C GLN A 143 -5.00 3.97 -17.48
N ASN A 144 -3.87 4.68 -17.46
CA ASN A 144 -2.62 4.14 -16.91
C ASN A 144 -2.73 3.90 -15.39
N VAL A 145 -3.40 4.78 -14.66
CA VAL A 145 -3.72 4.63 -13.23
C VAL A 145 -4.58 3.39 -13.00
N GLN A 146 -5.62 3.18 -13.81
CA GLN A 146 -6.46 1.98 -13.73
C GLN A 146 -5.66 0.72 -14.07
N LEU A 147 -4.81 0.75 -15.10
CA LEU A 147 -3.94 -0.36 -15.48
C LEU A 147 -2.94 -0.69 -14.37
N THR A 148 -2.33 0.32 -13.73
CA THR A 148 -1.46 0.14 -12.55
C THR A 148 -2.22 -0.59 -11.44
N ARG A 149 -3.42 -0.11 -11.06
CA ARG A 149 -4.23 -0.78 -10.03
C ARG A 149 -4.58 -2.22 -10.42
N LEU A 150 -5.03 -2.45 -11.65
CA LEU A 150 -5.38 -3.77 -12.16
C LEU A 150 -4.19 -4.74 -12.14
N ARG A 151 -2.99 -4.27 -12.47
CA ARG A 151 -1.76 -5.08 -12.41
C ARG A 151 -1.46 -5.53 -10.98
N VAL A 152 -1.51 -4.59 -10.02
CA VAL A 152 -1.31 -4.93 -8.59
C VAL A 152 -2.38 -5.90 -8.12
N LYS A 153 -3.66 -5.61 -8.36
CA LYS A 153 -4.79 -6.47 -7.97
C LYS A 153 -4.68 -7.88 -8.55
N ARG A 154 -4.30 -8.01 -9.82
CA ARG A 154 -4.15 -9.33 -10.47
C ARG A 154 -3.09 -10.18 -9.77
N TYR A 155 -2.01 -9.58 -9.32
CA TYR A 155 -1.00 -10.29 -8.57
C TYR A 155 -1.45 -10.63 -7.15
N PHE A 156 -2.10 -9.71 -6.44
CA PHE A 156 -2.65 -10.06 -5.12
C PHE A 156 -3.78 -11.09 -5.20
N GLN A 157 -4.48 -11.18 -6.34
CA GLN A 157 -5.41 -12.27 -6.61
C GLN A 157 -4.70 -13.64 -6.69
N SER A 158 -3.48 -13.73 -7.24
CA SER A 158 -2.74 -15.00 -7.22
C SER A 158 -2.29 -15.37 -5.80
N VAL A 159 -1.97 -14.38 -4.97
CA VAL A 159 -1.69 -14.60 -3.53
C VAL A 159 -2.93 -15.08 -2.78
N ASP A 160 -4.10 -14.48 -3.02
CA ASP A 160 -5.37 -14.91 -2.44
C ASP A 160 -5.74 -16.33 -2.87
N ASN A 161 -5.59 -16.65 -4.16
CA ASN A 161 -5.83 -17.99 -4.68
C ASN A 161 -4.92 -19.01 -4.02
N PHE A 162 -3.62 -18.70 -3.87
CA PHE A 162 -2.67 -19.57 -3.18
C PHE A 162 -3.06 -19.83 -1.72
N LEU A 163 -3.46 -18.80 -0.98
CA LEU A 163 -3.96 -18.94 0.40
C LEU A 163 -5.17 -19.87 0.47
N ARG A 164 -6.13 -19.73 -0.45
CA ARG A 164 -7.33 -20.58 -0.50
C ARG A 164 -7.01 -22.02 -0.88
N GLU A 165 -6.18 -22.23 -1.91
CA GLU A 165 -5.75 -23.55 -2.37
C GLU A 165 -5.02 -24.33 -1.27
N LYS A 166 -4.19 -23.64 -0.49
CA LYS A 166 -3.47 -24.20 0.67
C LYS A 166 -4.24 -24.09 1.98
N GLN A 167 -5.54 -23.76 1.92
CA GLN A 167 -6.49 -23.72 3.04
C GLN A 167 -5.99 -22.90 4.24
N HIS A 168 -5.32 -21.77 4.01
CA HIS A 168 -4.75 -20.91 5.05
C HIS A 168 -3.79 -21.65 6.01
N SER A 169 -3.13 -22.71 5.55
CA SER A 169 -2.16 -23.46 6.36
C SER A 169 -0.99 -22.58 6.83
N LEU A 170 -0.31 -23.02 7.88
CA LEU A 170 0.93 -22.39 8.37
C LEU A 170 1.95 -22.17 7.24
N CYS A 171 2.16 -23.17 6.37
CA CYS A 171 3.07 -23.04 5.22
C CYS A 171 2.68 -21.89 4.30
N ALA A 172 1.39 -21.78 3.98
CA ALA A 172 0.88 -20.74 3.12
C ALA A 172 1.13 -19.35 3.73
N TRP A 173 0.87 -19.19 5.02
CA TRP A 173 1.08 -17.93 5.71
C TRP A 173 2.56 -17.53 5.85
N GLU A 174 3.46 -18.48 6.14
CA GLU A 174 4.91 -18.22 6.15
C GLU A 174 5.38 -17.71 4.77
N ILE A 175 4.87 -18.29 3.69
CA ILE A 175 5.17 -17.88 2.31
C ILE A 175 4.60 -16.49 1.99
N VAL A 176 3.32 -16.25 2.29
CA VAL A 176 2.69 -14.92 2.11
C VAL A 176 3.42 -13.86 2.92
N GLN A 177 3.94 -14.20 4.09
CA GLN A 177 4.70 -13.25 4.89
C GLN A 177 6.01 -12.82 4.23
N MET A 178 6.76 -13.78 3.66
CA MET A 178 7.95 -13.46 2.87
C MET A 178 7.60 -12.57 1.69
N GLU A 179 6.45 -12.83 1.07
CA GLU A 179 6.00 -12.06 -0.08
C GLU A 179 5.56 -10.64 0.27
N VAL A 180 4.90 -10.44 1.41
CA VAL A 180 4.61 -9.09 1.93
C VAL A 180 5.91 -8.33 2.19
N LYS A 181 6.95 -8.99 2.74
CA LYS A 181 8.29 -8.36 2.89
C LYS A 181 8.84 -7.90 1.54
N GLN A 182 8.75 -8.73 0.49
CA GLN A 182 9.17 -8.35 -0.86
C GLN A 182 8.36 -7.18 -1.43
N CYS A 183 7.05 -7.14 -1.17
CA CYS A 183 6.19 -6.02 -1.56
C CYS A 183 6.62 -4.71 -0.89
N LEU A 184 6.95 -4.73 0.40
CA LEU A 184 7.42 -3.53 1.10
C LEU A 184 8.79 -3.07 0.56
N LEU A 185 9.70 -3.99 0.20
CA LEU A 185 10.96 -3.61 -0.48
C LEU A 185 10.71 -3.01 -1.87
N LEU A 186 9.69 -3.48 -2.58
CA LEU A 186 9.24 -2.84 -3.82
C LEU A 186 8.67 -1.43 -3.55
N VAL A 187 7.89 -1.25 -2.48
CA VAL A 187 7.38 0.06 -2.07
C VAL A 187 8.52 1.05 -1.84
N ASP A 188 9.60 0.68 -1.16
CA ASP A 188 10.76 1.57 -0.99
C ASP A 188 11.38 2.00 -2.33
N ARG A 189 11.51 1.06 -3.27
CA ARG A 189 11.99 1.36 -4.63
C ARG A 189 11.05 2.30 -5.38
N LEU A 190 9.74 2.09 -5.28
CA LEU A 190 8.74 2.96 -5.89
C LEU A 190 8.71 4.34 -5.24
N ALA A 191 8.84 4.41 -3.91
CA ALA A 191 8.84 5.66 -3.16
C ALA A 191 10.03 6.55 -3.53
N ASN A 192 11.19 5.96 -3.82
CA ASN A 192 12.36 6.70 -4.31
C ASN A 192 12.17 7.34 -5.69
N ARG A 193 11.15 6.95 -6.44
CA ARG A 193 10.78 7.56 -7.73
C ARG A 193 9.80 8.74 -7.57
N ILE A 194 9.25 8.94 -6.37
CA ILE A 194 8.36 10.08 -6.08
C ILE A 194 9.25 11.32 -5.85
N PRO A 195 9.00 12.44 -6.54
CA PRO A 195 9.69 13.70 -6.25
C PRO A 195 9.47 14.15 -4.80
N ASN A 196 10.47 14.80 -4.22
CA ASN A 196 10.29 15.55 -2.98
C ASN A 196 9.43 16.79 -3.24
#